data_AF-A0A318HGU7-F1
#
_entry.id   AF-A0A318HGU7-F1
#
_cell.length_a   1.000
_cell.length_b   1.000
_cell.length_c   1.000
_cell.angle_alpha   90.00
_cell.angle_beta   90.00
_cell.angle_gamma   90.00
#
_symmetry.space_group_name_H-M   'P 1'
#
loop_
_entity.id
_entity.type
_entity.pdbx_description
1 polymer ?
#
loop_
_entity_poly.entity_id
_entity_poly.type
_entity_poly.pdbx_seq_one_letter_code
_entity_poly.pdbx_strand_id
1 'polypeptide(L)'
;MPRQYSSSVRRQIVARLRSGEPVAALAAETGICQATLFRWKRQALIDAGLIEGIPSVEADELAAAHKRIAQLEAELALTRDACELFDEQAVVPPKRRRAITEGLIARGYSGRSACRITGLTRSLLQYHRRRPVPDREVRRLIVADTITEIHQRSRGTYGRRRIRAALLADYEMNVNHKLVNSIMSEYGLYGCRVRGDESPT
;
A
#
# COMPACT_ATOMS: atom_id res chain seq x y z
N MET A 1 -18.06 19.26 19.72
CA MET A 1 -17.63 18.13 20.58
C MET A 1 -18.73 17.83 21.58
N PRO A 2 -19.28 16.61 21.66
CA PRO A 2 -20.26 16.28 22.69
C PRO A 2 -19.61 16.42 24.08
N ARG A 3 -20.30 17.02 25.05
CA ARG A 3 -19.83 17.08 26.46
C ARG A 3 -19.69 15.65 26.98
N GLN A 4 -18.47 15.24 27.29
CA GLN A 4 -18.19 13.95 27.91
C GLN A 4 -18.11 14.15 29.43
N TYR A 5 -18.98 13.46 30.17
CA TYR A 5 -18.97 13.43 31.62
C TYR A 5 -18.11 12.26 32.10
N SER A 6 -17.37 12.43 33.19
CA SER A 6 -16.57 11.34 33.76
C SER A 6 -17.46 10.19 34.24
N SER A 7 -16.92 8.97 34.21
CA SER A 7 -17.65 7.77 34.62
C SER A 7 -17.98 7.75 36.11
N SER A 8 -17.20 8.44 36.94
CA SER A 8 -17.47 8.61 38.38
C SER A 8 -18.68 9.52 38.63
N VAL A 9 -18.73 10.68 37.95
CA VAL A 9 -19.85 11.63 38.04
C VAL A 9 -21.15 10.97 37.55
N ARG A 10 -21.09 10.25 36.43
CA ARG A 10 -22.26 9.52 35.90
C ARG A 10 -22.77 8.47 36.90
N ARG A 11 -21.89 7.69 37.53
CA ARG A 11 -22.28 6.68 38.53
C ARG A 11 -22.91 7.30 39.77
N GLN A 12 -22.33 8.37 40.31
CA GLN A 12 -22.87 9.07 41.48
C GLN A 12 -24.27 9.64 41.21
N ILE A 13 -24.44 10.31 40.07
CA ILE A 13 -25.73 10.89 39.67
C ILE A 13 -26.76 9.79 39.41
N VAL A 14 -26.39 8.69 38.77
CA VAL A 14 -27.29 7.55 38.56
C VAL A 14 -27.74 6.93 39.88
N ALA A 15 -26.84 6.79 40.87
CA ALA A 15 -27.20 6.30 42.20
C ALA A 15 -28.25 7.20 42.88
N ARG A 16 -28.06 8.52 42.83
CA ARG A 16 -29.00 9.54 43.32
C ARG A 16 -30.35 9.52 42.59
N LEU A 17 -30.32 9.33 41.27
CA LEU A 17 -31.54 9.18 40.46
C LEU A 17 -32.32 7.90 40.78
N ARG A 18 -31.62 6.82 41.15
CA ARG A 18 -32.22 5.55 41.59
C ARG A 18 -32.79 5.64 43.00
N SER A 19 -32.21 6.45 43.88
CA SER A 19 -32.77 6.72 45.22
C SER A 19 -34.00 7.64 45.20
N GLY A 20 -34.46 8.08 44.03
CA GLY A 20 -35.72 8.81 43.86
C GLY A 20 -35.57 10.33 43.85
N GLU A 21 -34.36 10.88 43.83
CA GLU A 21 -34.16 12.33 43.80
C GLU A 21 -34.71 12.96 42.51
N PRO A 22 -35.41 14.12 42.60
CA PRO A 22 -36.02 14.73 41.43
C PRO A 22 -34.96 15.24 40.44
N VAL A 23 -35.17 14.93 39.16
CA VAL A 23 -34.28 15.31 38.05
C VAL A 23 -34.07 16.83 37.98
N ALA A 24 -35.07 17.62 38.37
CA ALA A 24 -34.98 19.08 38.39
C ALA A 24 -33.97 19.61 39.43
N ALA A 25 -33.92 19.01 40.62
CA ALA A 25 -32.97 19.41 41.66
C ALA A 25 -31.53 19.06 41.25
N LEU A 26 -31.33 17.83 40.75
CA LEU A 26 -30.04 17.39 40.24
C LEU A 26 -29.53 18.22 39.05
N ALA A 27 -30.44 18.66 38.17
CA ALA A 27 -30.07 19.54 37.06
C ALA A 27 -29.58 20.91 37.54
N ALA A 28 -30.24 21.48 38.55
CA ALA A 28 -29.84 22.75 39.16
C ALA A 28 -28.49 22.66 39.88
N GLU A 29 -28.23 21.56 40.59
CA GLU A 29 -26.97 21.34 41.33
C GLU A 29 -25.78 21.05 40.39
N THR A 30 -25.98 20.15 39.42
CA THR A 30 -24.87 19.64 38.58
C THR A 30 -24.68 20.44 37.29
N GLY A 31 -25.62 21.31 36.93
CA GLY A 31 -25.63 22.04 35.66
C GLY A 31 -25.83 21.16 34.43
N ILE A 32 -26.23 19.91 34.60
CA ILE A 32 -26.53 18.96 33.52
C ILE A 32 -27.98 19.17 33.06
N CYS A 33 -28.21 19.19 31.75
CA CYS A 33 -29.57 19.35 31.24
C CYS A 33 -30.45 18.15 31.63
N GLN A 34 -31.72 18.43 31.96
CA GLN A 34 -32.68 17.42 32.41
C GLN A 34 -32.84 16.27 31.42
N ALA A 35 -32.81 16.54 30.10
CA ALA A 35 -32.89 15.51 29.07
C ALA A 35 -31.78 14.44 29.20
N THR A 36 -30.55 14.85 29.54
CA THR A 36 -29.43 13.91 29.76
C THR A 36 -29.66 13.06 31.00
N LEU A 37 -30.14 13.68 32.09
CA LEU A 37 -30.45 12.99 33.34
C LEU A 37 -31.61 11.99 33.18
N PHE A 38 -32.66 12.34 32.43
CA PHE A 38 -33.74 11.41 32.10
C PHE A 38 -33.25 10.21 31.29
N ARG A 39 -32.36 10.43 30.30
CA ARG A 39 -31.75 9.35 29.52
C ARG A 39 -30.93 8.41 30.42
N TRP A 40 -30.13 8.97 31.32
CA TRP A 40 -29.33 8.17 32.26
C TRP A 40 -30.21 7.41 33.27
N LYS A 41 -31.28 8.03 33.77
CA LYS A 41 -32.25 7.37 34.65
C LYS A 41 -32.90 6.17 33.94
N ARG A 42 -33.38 6.37 32.71
CA ARG A 42 -34.00 5.30 31.91
C ARG A 42 -33.03 4.15 31.68
N GLN A 43 -31.80 4.43 31.25
CA GLN A 43 -30.79 3.38 31.04
C GLN A 43 -30.44 2.64 32.34
N ALA A 44 -30.34 3.35 33.47
CA ALA A 44 -30.08 2.72 34.76
C ALA A 44 -31.22 1.81 35.25
N LEU A 45 -32.46 2.09 34.86
CA LEU A 45 -33.61 1.23 35.13
C LEU A 45 -33.62 -0.01 34.22
N ILE A 46 -33.19 0.14 32.96
CA ILE A 46 -32.98 -0.98 32.03
C ILE A 46 -31.85 -1.88 32.54
N ASP A 47 -30.70 -1.29 32.93
CA ASP A 47 -29.55 -2.02 33.48
C ASP A 47 -29.90 -2.73 34.81
N ALA A 48 -30.93 -2.27 35.52
CA ALA A 48 -31.46 -2.89 36.74
C ALA A 48 -32.56 -3.93 36.50
N GLY A 49 -32.95 -4.16 35.24
CA GLY A 49 -34.02 -5.09 34.87
C GLY A 49 -35.44 -4.63 35.24
N LEU A 50 -35.62 -3.35 35.57
CA LEU A 50 -36.93 -2.80 35.95
C LEU A 50 -37.77 -2.36 34.74
N ILE A 51 -37.12 -2.14 33.60
CA ILE A 51 -37.74 -1.75 32.33
C ILE A 51 -37.11 -2.62 31.24
N GLU A 52 -37.93 -3.08 30.30
CA GLU A 52 -37.44 -3.80 29.11
C GLU A 52 -36.52 -2.92 28.25
N GLY A 53 -35.38 -3.47 27.85
CA GLY A 53 -34.40 -2.82 26.99
C GLY A 53 -33.06 -3.55 26.98
N ILE A 54 -32.16 -3.13 26.10
CA ILE A 54 -30.80 -3.70 26.01
C ILE A 54 -29.96 -3.08 27.15
N PRO A 55 -29.39 -3.90 28.05
CA PRO A 55 -28.53 -3.40 29.10
C PRO A 55 -27.24 -2.81 28.50
N SER A 56 -26.71 -1.78 29.15
CA SER A 56 -25.52 -1.06 28.67
C SER A 56 -24.33 -1.99 28.43
N VAL A 57 -24.20 -3.05 29.25
CA VAL A 57 -23.13 -4.04 29.15
C VAL A 57 -23.23 -4.83 27.84
N GLU A 58 -24.41 -5.34 27.50
CA GLU A 58 -24.62 -6.08 26.24
C GLU A 58 -24.41 -5.18 25.02
N ALA A 59 -24.83 -3.92 25.10
CA ALA A 59 -24.60 -2.95 24.03
C ALA A 59 -23.10 -2.66 23.83
N ASP A 60 -22.34 -2.51 24.93
CA ASP A 60 -20.90 -2.29 24.89
C ASP A 60 -20.14 -3.54 24.38
N GLU A 61 -20.55 -4.74 24.81
CA GLU A 61 -20.00 -6.01 24.34
C GLU A 61 -20.26 -6.25 22.85
N LEU A 62 -21.48 -5.98 22.39
CA LEU A 62 -21.85 -6.10 20.98
C LEU A 62 -21.07 -5.10 20.12
N ALA A 63 -20.88 -3.87 20.59
CA ALA A 63 -20.05 -2.89 19.92
C ALA A 63 -18.57 -3.31 19.88
N ALA A 64 -18.04 -3.90 20.95
CA ALA A 64 -16.68 -4.44 20.99
C ALA A 64 -16.52 -5.64 20.04
N ALA A 65 -17.51 -6.54 20.00
CA ALA A 65 -17.56 -7.69 19.12
C ALA A 65 -17.58 -7.26 17.65
N HIS A 66 -18.47 -6.34 17.26
CA HIS A 66 -18.51 -5.81 15.88
C HIS A 66 -17.19 -5.15 15.47
N LYS A 67 -16.56 -4.37 16.36
CA LYS A 67 -15.23 -3.80 16.09
C LYS A 67 -14.18 -4.89 15.89
N ARG A 68 -14.22 -5.96 16.70
CA ARG A 68 -13.28 -7.07 16.58
C ARG A 68 -13.48 -7.86 15.28
N ILE A 69 -14.74 -8.09 14.90
CA ILE A 69 -15.10 -8.75 13.63
C ILE A 69 -14.57 -7.92 12.46
N ALA A 70 -14.87 -6.62 12.41
CA ALA A 70 -14.39 -5.74 11.34
C ALA A 70 -12.85 -5.71 11.26
N GLN A 71 -12.16 -5.73 12.40
CA GLN A 71 -10.70 -5.82 12.43
C GLN A 71 -10.20 -7.16 11.86
N LEU A 72 -10.80 -8.28 12.26
CA LEU A 72 -10.42 -9.61 11.79
C LEU A 72 -10.71 -9.79 10.30
N GLU A 73 -11.83 -9.29 9.80
CA GLU A 73 -12.16 -9.30 8.38
C GLU A 73 -11.14 -8.51 7.56
N ALA A 74 -10.69 -7.35 8.05
CA ALA A 74 -9.64 -6.58 7.40
C ALA A 74 -8.28 -7.29 7.41
N GLU A 75 -7.94 -7.99 8.50
CA GLU A 75 -6.73 -8.81 8.59
C GLU A 75 -6.80 -10.01 7.63
N LEU A 76 -7.96 -10.67 7.51
CA LEU A 76 -8.20 -11.78 6.59
C LEU A 76 -8.19 -11.36 5.11
N ALA A 77 -8.76 -10.21 4.77
CA ALA A 77 -8.71 -9.69 3.41
C ALA A 77 -7.25 -9.45 2.99
N LEU A 78 -6.46 -8.82 3.88
CA LEU A 78 -5.05 -8.57 3.63
C LEU A 78 -4.23 -9.86 3.51
N THR A 79 -4.52 -10.90 4.30
CA THR A 79 -3.80 -12.19 4.18
C THR A 79 -4.16 -12.93 2.90
N ARG A 80 -5.43 -12.94 2.51
CA ARG A 80 -5.87 -13.55 1.25
C ARG A 80 -5.22 -12.87 0.05
N ASP A 81 -5.30 -11.55 -0.02
CA ASP A 81 -4.69 -10.80 -1.13
C ASP A 81 -3.17 -10.96 -1.17
N ALA A 82 -2.53 -11.08 0.00
CA ALA A 82 -1.10 -11.38 0.07
C ALA A 82 -0.81 -12.79 -0.47
N CYS A 83 -1.55 -13.81 -0.02
CA CYS A 83 -1.41 -15.18 -0.51
C CYS A 83 -1.59 -15.26 -2.03
N GLU A 84 -2.61 -14.61 -2.60
CA GLU A 84 -2.81 -14.56 -4.05
C GLU A 84 -1.56 -14.01 -4.78
N LEU A 85 -0.97 -12.91 -4.30
CA LEU A 85 0.25 -12.35 -4.90
C LEU A 85 1.48 -13.24 -4.71
N PHE A 86 1.52 -14.04 -3.64
CA PHE A 86 2.57 -15.04 -3.42
C PHE A 86 2.39 -16.24 -4.35
N ASP A 87 1.17 -16.72 -4.54
CA ASP A 87 0.84 -17.89 -5.36
C ASP A 87 1.01 -17.62 -6.85
N GLU A 88 0.72 -16.40 -7.31
CA GLU A 88 1.07 -15.92 -8.66
C GLU A 88 2.59 -15.97 -8.93
N GLN A 89 3.42 -16.10 -7.88
CA GLN A 89 4.88 -16.04 -7.95
C GLN A 89 5.52 -17.31 -7.35
N ALA A 90 5.52 -18.40 -8.11
CA ALA A 90 6.02 -19.74 -7.75
C ALA A 90 7.40 -19.82 -7.03
N VAL A 91 8.28 -18.81 -7.16
CA VAL A 91 9.50 -18.65 -6.34
C VAL A 91 9.76 -17.16 -6.12
N VAL A 92 9.89 -16.73 -4.85
CA VAL A 92 10.09 -15.30 -4.49
C VAL A 92 11.55 -15.06 -4.01
N PRO A 93 12.48 -14.68 -4.91
CA PRO A 93 13.75 -14.09 -4.49
C PRO A 93 13.53 -12.88 -3.57
N PRO A 94 14.48 -12.53 -2.68
CA PRO A 94 14.35 -11.40 -1.75
C PRO A 94 13.95 -10.07 -2.43
N LYS A 95 14.40 -9.85 -3.67
CA LYS A 95 14.06 -8.68 -4.49
C LYS A 95 12.57 -8.62 -4.90
N ARG A 96 11.85 -9.75 -4.90
CA ARG A 96 10.44 -9.85 -5.31
C ARG A 96 9.44 -9.60 -4.18
N ARG A 97 9.82 -9.71 -2.89
CA ARG A 97 8.97 -9.28 -1.77
C ARG A 97 8.56 -7.80 -1.87
N ARG A 98 9.42 -6.97 -2.49
CA ARG A 98 9.10 -5.58 -2.81
C ARG A 98 7.91 -5.49 -3.76
N ALA A 99 7.90 -6.27 -4.84
CA ALA A 99 6.84 -6.25 -5.84
C ALA A 99 5.49 -6.65 -5.20
N ILE A 100 5.50 -7.68 -4.35
CA ILE A 100 4.30 -8.09 -3.59
C ILE A 100 3.83 -6.96 -2.65
N THR A 101 4.76 -6.31 -1.94
CA THR A 101 4.43 -5.17 -1.07
C THR A 101 3.82 -4.02 -1.85
N GLU A 102 4.36 -3.72 -3.04
CA GLU A 102 3.84 -2.67 -3.92
C GLU A 102 2.48 -3.06 -4.52
N GLY A 103 2.26 -4.33 -4.86
CA GLY A 103 0.97 -4.88 -5.30
C GLY A 103 -0.12 -4.74 -4.23
N LEU A 104 0.19 -5.06 -2.97
CA LEU A 104 -0.74 -4.84 -1.86
C LEU A 104 -1.08 -3.36 -1.66
N ILE A 105 -0.09 -2.46 -1.81
CA ILE A 105 -0.34 -1.02 -1.73
C ILE A 105 -1.22 -0.56 -2.90
N ALA A 106 -1.03 -1.11 -4.10
CA ALA A 106 -1.86 -0.81 -5.26
C ALA A 106 -3.32 -1.27 -5.08
N ARG A 107 -3.54 -2.36 -4.32
CA ARG A 107 -4.88 -2.83 -3.91
C ARG A 107 -5.52 -1.99 -2.79
N GLY A 108 -4.83 -0.96 -2.28
CA GLY A 108 -5.37 -0.03 -1.29
C GLY A 108 -4.95 -0.29 0.15
N TYR A 109 -4.13 -1.31 0.42
CA TYR A 109 -3.65 -1.56 1.79
C TYR A 109 -2.59 -0.55 2.22
N SER A 110 -2.55 -0.28 3.53
CA SER A 110 -1.51 0.57 4.10
C SER A 110 -0.13 -0.07 3.90
N GLY A 111 0.87 0.76 3.56
CA GLY A 111 2.24 0.28 3.41
C GLY A 111 2.80 -0.37 4.69
N ARG A 112 2.30 0.00 5.87
CA ARG A 112 2.67 -0.66 7.15
C ARG A 112 2.15 -2.09 7.21
N SER A 113 0.87 -2.29 6.89
CA SER A 113 0.25 -3.62 6.90
C SER A 113 0.87 -4.52 5.84
N ALA A 114 1.10 -3.98 4.63
CA ALA A 114 1.76 -4.69 3.53
C ALA A 114 3.20 -5.12 3.88
N CYS A 115 3.99 -4.23 4.48
CA CYS A 115 5.35 -4.57 4.96
C CYS A 115 5.33 -5.64 6.05
N ARG A 116 4.37 -5.56 6.99
CA ARG A 116 4.24 -6.51 8.10
C ARG A 116 3.98 -7.92 7.57
N ILE A 117 3.05 -8.09 6.64
CA ILE A 117 2.68 -9.42 6.15
C ILE A 117 3.71 -10.02 5.18
N THR A 118 4.33 -9.20 4.34
CA THR A 118 5.37 -9.66 3.41
C THR A 118 6.73 -9.88 4.07
N GLY A 119 6.89 -9.47 5.34
CA GLY A 119 8.16 -9.52 6.07
C GLY A 119 9.22 -8.58 5.50
N LEU A 120 8.82 -7.51 4.81
CA LEU A 120 9.72 -6.50 4.25
C LEU A 120 9.84 -5.31 5.21
N THR A 121 11.07 -4.92 5.55
CA THR A 121 11.27 -3.77 6.45
C THR A 121 10.82 -2.47 5.77
N ARG A 122 10.08 -1.62 6.49
CA ARG A 122 9.60 -0.34 5.96
C ARG A 122 10.73 0.55 5.43
N SER A 123 11.90 0.55 6.10
CA SER A 123 13.09 1.29 5.66
C SER A 123 13.57 0.83 4.29
N LEU A 124 13.55 -0.47 4.01
CA LEU A 124 13.94 -1.05 2.73
C LEU A 124 12.97 -0.63 1.61
N LEU A 125 11.65 -0.64 1.88
CA LEU A 125 10.66 -0.15 0.93
C LEU A 125 10.92 1.32 0.57
N GLN A 126 11.13 2.17 1.59
CA GLN A 126 11.37 3.59 1.38
C GLN A 126 12.72 3.86 0.72
N TYR A 127 13.76 3.12 1.08
CA TYR A 127 15.06 3.16 0.43
C TYR A 127 14.91 2.91 -1.08
N HIS A 128 14.20 1.85 -1.47
CA HIS A 128 14.00 1.55 -2.88
C HIS A 128 13.13 2.56 -3.62
N ARG A 129 12.07 3.10 -2.98
CA ARG A 129 11.23 4.14 -3.59
C ARG A 129 11.96 5.47 -3.79
N ARG A 130 12.90 5.79 -2.91
CA ARG A 130 13.68 7.04 -2.94
C ARG A 130 15.00 6.89 -3.68
N ARG A 131 15.38 5.68 -4.07
CA ARG A 131 16.65 5.42 -4.71
C ARG A 131 16.64 6.07 -6.10
N PRO A 132 17.54 7.03 -6.38
CA PRO A 132 17.69 7.55 -7.72
C PRO A 132 18.14 6.43 -8.65
N VAL A 133 17.72 6.49 -9.92
CA VAL A 133 18.18 5.56 -10.94
C VAL A 133 19.71 5.66 -10.98
N PRO A 134 20.45 4.55 -10.78
CA PRO A 134 21.91 4.61 -10.73
C PRO A 134 22.45 5.08 -12.07
N ASP A 135 23.49 5.92 -12.06
CA ASP A 135 24.04 6.58 -13.25
C ASP A 135 24.35 5.63 -14.43
N ARG A 136 24.75 4.40 -14.13
CA ARG A 136 24.97 3.34 -15.13
C ARG A 136 23.72 2.95 -15.90
N GLU A 137 22.57 2.98 -15.25
CA GLU A 137 21.26 2.60 -15.81
C GLU A 137 20.71 3.76 -16.64
N VAL A 138 20.88 5.00 -16.15
CA VAL A 138 20.65 6.21 -16.96
C VAL A 138 21.52 6.19 -18.23
N ARG A 139 22.83 5.91 -18.08
CA ARG A 139 23.75 5.78 -19.22
C ARG A 139 23.31 4.67 -20.18
N ARG A 140 22.84 3.53 -19.67
CA ARG A 140 22.36 2.42 -20.50
C ARG A 140 21.13 2.81 -21.32
N LEU A 141 20.19 3.57 -20.74
CA LEU A 141 19.02 4.08 -21.44
C LEU A 141 19.42 5.05 -22.55
N ILE A 142 20.27 6.04 -22.25
CA ILE A 142 20.77 6.99 -23.25
C ILE A 142 21.48 6.27 -24.41
N VAL A 143 22.30 5.26 -24.09
CA VAL A 143 22.98 4.45 -25.11
C VAL A 143 21.99 3.60 -25.90
N ALA A 144 20.89 3.13 -25.29
CA ALA A 144 19.88 2.35 -26.00
C ALA A 144 19.08 3.20 -26.99
N ASP A 145 18.71 4.42 -26.61
CA ASP A 145 18.01 5.35 -27.49
C ASP A 145 18.88 5.72 -28.70
N THR A 146 20.15 6.05 -28.47
CA THR A 146 21.09 6.38 -29.56
C THR A 146 21.38 5.19 -30.47
N ILE A 147 21.50 3.97 -29.93
CA ILE A 147 21.61 2.74 -30.75
C ILE A 147 20.41 2.58 -31.67
N THR A 148 19.20 2.82 -31.15
CA THR A 148 17.96 2.69 -31.91
C THR A 148 17.88 3.74 -33.02
N GLU A 149 18.24 4.98 -32.72
CA GLU A 149 18.32 6.08 -33.70
C GLU A 149 19.31 5.77 -34.83
N ILE A 150 20.54 5.35 -34.49
CA ILE A 150 21.57 4.97 -35.48
C ILE A 150 21.07 3.82 -36.36
N HIS A 151 20.42 2.82 -35.76
CA HIS A 151 19.91 1.65 -36.48
C HIS A 151 18.80 2.03 -37.47
N GLN A 152 17.86 2.89 -37.05
CA GLN A 152 16.79 3.42 -37.90
C GLN A 152 17.36 4.26 -39.05
N ARG A 153 18.27 5.20 -38.75
CA ARG A 153 18.95 6.02 -39.77
C ARG A 153 19.71 5.18 -40.80
N SER A 154 20.27 4.06 -40.34
CA SER A 154 21.00 3.10 -41.18
C SER A 154 20.09 2.08 -41.88
N ARG A 155 18.75 2.24 -41.78
CA ARG A 155 17.73 1.33 -42.35
C ARG A 155 17.93 -0.14 -41.95
N GLY A 156 18.39 -0.39 -40.73
CA GLY A 156 18.65 -1.74 -40.24
C GLY A 156 19.93 -2.41 -40.75
N THR A 157 20.74 -1.71 -41.56
CA THR A 157 21.96 -2.29 -42.14
C THR A 157 23.07 -2.50 -41.10
N TYR A 158 23.12 -1.65 -40.08
CA TYR A 158 24.24 -1.62 -39.15
C TYR A 158 24.07 -2.69 -38.06
N GLY A 159 25.04 -3.61 -38.01
CA GLY A 159 25.20 -4.56 -36.91
C GLY A 159 26.07 -4.01 -35.77
N ARG A 160 26.21 -4.76 -34.67
CA ARG A 160 26.90 -4.35 -33.42
C ARG A 160 28.25 -3.64 -33.61
N ARG A 161 29.06 -4.07 -34.57
CA ARG A 161 30.39 -3.49 -34.84
C ARG A 161 30.27 -2.08 -35.44
N ARG A 162 29.39 -1.91 -36.42
CA ARG A 162 29.15 -0.63 -37.09
C ARG A 162 28.42 0.35 -36.18
N ILE A 163 27.46 -0.13 -35.38
CA ILE A 163 26.79 0.70 -34.37
C ILE A 163 27.79 1.19 -33.32
N ARG A 164 28.69 0.34 -32.80
CA ARG A 164 29.74 0.78 -31.87
C ARG A 164 30.66 1.83 -32.49
N ALA A 165 31.00 1.68 -33.77
CA ALA A 165 31.82 2.66 -34.47
C ALA A 165 31.09 4.00 -34.62
N ALA A 166 29.81 3.99 -35.01
CA ALA A 166 28.98 5.18 -35.14
C ALA A 166 28.75 5.89 -33.79
N LEU A 167 28.53 5.13 -32.71
CA LEU A 167 28.43 5.70 -31.36
C LEU A 167 29.69 6.47 -30.96
N LEU A 168 30.87 5.98 -31.35
CA LEU A 168 32.14 6.64 -31.05
C LEU A 168 32.40 7.83 -31.98
N ALA A 169 32.08 7.70 -33.27
CA ALA A 169 32.37 8.72 -34.28
C ALA A 169 31.40 9.90 -34.25
N ASP A 170 30.10 9.64 -34.10
CA ASP A 170 29.05 10.65 -34.26
C ASP A 170 28.61 11.25 -32.91
N TYR A 171 28.72 10.47 -31.82
CA TYR A 171 28.21 10.84 -30.49
C TYR A 171 29.29 10.81 -29.39
N GLU A 172 30.55 10.54 -29.74
CA GLU A 172 31.70 10.44 -28.81
C GLU A 172 31.49 9.47 -27.63
N MET A 173 30.57 8.51 -27.77
CA MET A 173 30.21 7.56 -26.72
C MET A 173 31.10 6.33 -26.79
N ASN A 174 32.12 6.26 -25.92
CA ASN A 174 32.92 5.04 -25.76
C ASN A 174 32.15 3.99 -24.95
N VAL A 175 31.71 2.93 -25.64
CA VAL A 175 30.92 1.83 -25.07
C VAL A 175 31.53 0.48 -25.42
N ASN A 176 31.48 -0.47 -24.47
CA ASN A 176 31.91 -1.85 -24.68
C ASN A 176 30.98 -2.55 -25.69
N HIS A 177 31.55 -3.29 -26.64
CA HIS A 177 30.80 -4.08 -27.63
C HIS A 177 29.81 -5.08 -27.00
N LYS A 178 30.08 -5.58 -25.79
CA LYS A 178 29.16 -6.45 -25.05
C LYS A 178 27.87 -5.72 -24.65
N LEU A 179 27.98 -4.44 -24.24
CA LEU A 179 26.82 -3.63 -23.88
C LEU A 179 25.97 -3.33 -25.11
N VAL A 180 26.61 -2.93 -26.22
CA VAL A 180 25.93 -2.73 -27.51
C VAL A 180 25.21 -3.99 -27.94
N ASN A 181 25.87 -5.16 -27.85
CA ASN A 181 25.25 -6.43 -28.23
C ASN A 181 24.08 -6.81 -27.33
N SER A 182 24.19 -6.58 -26.02
CA SER A 182 23.11 -6.82 -25.07
C SER A 182 21.89 -5.95 -25.36
N ILE A 183 22.10 -4.65 -25.61
CA ILE A 183 21.02 -3.71 -25.94
C ILE A 183 20.39 -4.08 -27.28
N MET A 184 21.19 -4.33 -28.32
CA MET A 184 20.65 -4.75 -29.61
C MET A 184 19.81 -6.03 -29.52
N SER A 185 20.25 -7.01 -28.72
CA SER A 185 19.50 -8.25 -28.53
C SER A 185 18.18 -8.02 -27.78
N GLU A 186 18.18 -7.18 -26.75
CA GLU A 186 16.99 -6.81 -25.96
C GLU A 186 15.93 -6.09 -26.80
N TYR A 187 16.36 -5.22 -27.72
CA TYR A 187 15.48 -4.46 -28.62
C TYR A 187 15.21 -5.18 -29.95
N GLY A 188 15.67 -6.43 -30.12
CA GLY A 188 15.48 -7.20 -31.35
C GLY A 188 16.14 -6.60 -32.59
N LEU A 189 17.18 -5.78 -32.42
CA LEU A 189 17.90 -5.12 -33.50
C LEU A 189 18.99 -6.04 -34.07
N TYR A 190 18.96 -6.28 -35.37
CA TYR A 190 19.96 -7.08 -36.07
C TYR A 190 20.45 -6.35 -37.31
N GLY A 191 21.76 -6.37 -37.53
CA GLY A 191 22.31 -5.84 -38.77
C GLY A 191 22.09 -6.82 -39.92
N CYS A 192 21.70 -6.32 -41.09
CA CYS A 192 21.74 -7.11 -42.31
C CYS A 192 23.17 -7.61 -42.55
N ARG A 193 23.35 -8.94 -42.66
CA ARG A 193 24.56 -9.48 -43.30
C ARG A 193 24.39 -9.18 -44.78
N VAL A 194 25.35 -8.48 -45.37
CA VAL A 194 25.47 -8.45 -46.83
C VAL A 194 25.55 -9.92 -47.26
N ARG A 195 24.51 -10.43 -47.93
CA ARG A 195 24.64 -11.67 -48.71
C ARG A 195 25.71 -11.34 -49.73
N GLY A 196 26.86 -12.03 -49.68
CA GLY A 196 27.81 -11.95 -50.78
C GLY A 196 27.05 -12.32 -52.05
N ASP A 197 27.17 -11.49 -53.08
CA ASP A 197 26.57 -11.77 -54.38
C ASP A 197 27.17 -13.09 -54.89
N GLU A 198 26.42 -14.19 -54.77
CA GLU A 198 26.62 -15.34 -55.64
C GLU A 198 26.10 -14.91 -57.01
N SER A 199 27.02 -14.50 -57.88
CA SER A 199 26.74 -14.19 -59.28
C SER A 199 26.24 -15.47 -59.97
N PRO A 200 25.06 -15.47 -60.61
CA PRO A 200 24.63 -16.60 -61.42
C PRO A 200 25.36 -16.55 -62.76
N THR A 201 26.17 -17.58 -63.01
CA THR A 201 26.73 -18.08 -64.30
C THR A 201 27.34 -17.09 -65.27
#